data_AF-A0A7W1BTW4-F1
#
_entry.id   AF-A0A7W1BTW4-F1
#
_cell.length_a   1.000
_cell.length_b   1.000
_cell.length_c   1.000
_cell.angle_alpha   90.00
_cell.angle_beta   90.00
_cell.angle_gamma   90.00
#
_symmetry.space_group_name_H-M   'P 1'
#
loop_
_entity.id
_entity.type
_entity.pdbx_description
1 polymer ?
#
loop_
_entity_poly.entity_id
_entity_poly.type
_entity_poly.pdbx_seq_one_letter_code
_entity_poly.pdbx_strand_id
1 'polypeptide(L)'
;MSRTWAELLGDEPTAADEPERAGVGVFARMRESLAKSRRALTAELASVAFDPGDDEAWERLEEALIRSDVGVPATAELVSRLEARGDLGELENALAEEAEALFGGPPTLALEARPSV
;
A
#
# COMPACT_ATOMS: atom_id res chain seq x y z
N MET A 1 -22.12 -6.16 9.22
CA MET A 1 -21.67 -5.58 7.94
C MET A 1 -20.15 -5.51 7.98
N SER A 2 -19.52 -6.30 7.10
CA SER A 2 -18.09 -6.15 6.80
C SER A 2 -17.90 -4.88 5.97
N ARG A 3 -16.88 -4.07 6.28
CA ARG A 3 -16.50 -2.92 5.45
C ARG A 3 -15.11 -3.11 4.88
N THR A 4 -14.86 -2.61 3.68
CA THR A 4 -13.49 -2.57 3.15
C THR A 4 -12.66 -1.54 3.90
N TRP A 5 -11.34 -1.64 3.81
CA TRP A 5 -10.45 -0.61 4.34
C TRP A 5 -10.64 0.75 3.64
N ALA A 6 -10.91 0.75 2.32
CA ALA A 6 -11.18 1.98 1.56
C ALA A 6 -12.45 2.69 2.06
N GLU A 7 -13.54 1.95 2.30
CA GLU A 7 -14.77 2.49 2.89
C GLU A 7 -14.54 3.04 4.31
N LEU A 8 -13.70 2.36 5.11
CA LEU A 8 -13.40 2.76 6.49
C LEU A 8 -12.50 3.99 6.58
N LEU A 9 -11.53 4.08 5.69
CA LEU A 9 -10.65 5.24 5.57
C LEU A 9 -11.35 6.40 4.86
N GLY A 10 -12.50 6.18 4.21
CA GLY A 10 -13.27 7.22 3.51
C GLY A 10 -12.69 7.59 2.15
N ASP A 11 -12.05 6.63 1.48
CA ASP A 11 -11.60 6.74 0.09
C ASP A 11 -12.74 6.40 -0.90
N GLU A 12 -13.77 5.70 -0.43
CA GLU A 12 -15.02 5.41 -1.15
C GLU A 12 -16.21 6.13 -0.49
N PRO A 13 -17.10 6.79 -1.26
CA PRO A 13 -18.29 7.42 -0.72
C PRO A 13 -19.31 6.36 -0.26
N THR A 14 -19.89 6.53 0.95
CA THR A 14 -20.85 5.55 1.50
C THR A 14 -22.22 6.18 1.70
N ALA A 15 -23.29 5.37 1.63
CA ALA A 15 -24.66 5.83 1.93
C ALA A 15 -24.86 6.37 3.37
N ALA A 16 -23.85 6.26 4.24
CA ALA A 16 -23.85 6.71 5.63
C ALA A 16 -23.11 8.05 5.83
N ASP A 17 -22.85 8.79 4.75
CA ASP A 17 -22.29 10.16 4.75
C ASP A 17 -23.33 11.20 5.23
N GLU A 18 -23.93 10.95 6.40
CA GLU A 18 -24.51 12.02 7.20
C GLU A 18 -23.38 12.90 7.78
N PRO A 19 -23.52 14.23 7.75
CA PRO A 19 -22.46 15.19 8.10
C PRO A 19 -22.00 15.13 9.57
N GLU A 20 -22.68 14.37 10.43
CA GLU A 20 -22.40 14.30 11.88
C GLU A 20 -21.26 13.33 12.27
N ARG A 21 -20.69 12.58 11.32
CA ARG A 21 -19.45 11.81 11.55
C ARG A 21 -18.21 12.40 10.87
N ALA A 22 -18.30 13.62 10.32
CA ALA A 22 -17.17 14.38 9.79
C ALA A 22 -16.28 15.02 10.89
N GLY A 23 -16.24 14.42 12.08
CA GLY A 23 -15.32 14.82 13.15
C GLY A 23 -13.99 14.08 12.98
N VAL A 24 -12.89 14.82 12.99
CA VAL A 24 -11.47 14.42 13.16
C VAL A 24 -11.28 13.05 13.85
N GLY A 25 -11.52 11.96 13.12
CA GLY A 25 -11.59 10.61 13.66
C GLY A 25 -10.25 9.90 13.66
N VAL A 26 -10.13 8.83 14.45
CA VAL A 26 -8.94 7.95 14.47
C VAL A 26 -8.60 7.47 13.05
N PHE A 27 -9.60 7.14 12.23
CA PHE A 27 -9.41 6.72 10.84
C PHE A 27 -8.92 7.84 9.91
N ALA A 28 -9.40 9.08 10.08
CA ALA A 28 -8.89 10.21 9.30
C ALA A 28 -7.41 10.49 9.61
N ARG A 29 -7.02 10.36 10.89
CA ARG A 29 -5.60 10.46 11.31
C ARG A 29 -4.78 9.29 10.75
N MET A 30 -5.32 8.08 10.76
CA MET A 30 -4.69 6.90 10.18
C MET A 30 -4.47 7.06 8.67
N ARG A 31 -5.49 7.52 7.93
CA ARG A 31 -5.38 7.82 6.49
C ARG A 31 -4.28 8.85 6.23
N GLU A 32 -4.24 9.92 7.01
CA GLU A 32 -3.20 10.94 6.85
C GLU A 32 -1.79 10.39 7.17
N SER A 33 -1.63 9.59 8.23
CA SER A 33 -0.35 8.95 8.53
C SER A 33 0.09 7.95 7.45
N LEU A 34 -0.83 7.16 6.91
CA LEU A 34 -0.56 6.21 5.83
C LEU A 34 -0.20 6.95 4.54
N ALA A 35 -0.92 8.02 4.21
CA ALA A 35 -0.60 8.86 3.07
C ALA A 35 0.80 9.50 3.23
N LYS A 36 1.20 9.87 4.46
CA LYS A 36 2.55 10.37 4.74
C LYS A 36 3.62 9.28 4.51
N SER A 37 3.41 8.06 5.01
CA SER A 37 4.33 6.94 4.78
C SER A 37 4.44 6.60 3.30
N ARG A 38 3.32 6.54 2.57
CA ARG A 38 3.31 6.30 1.12
C ARG A 38 4.14 7.34 0.37
N ARG A 39 3.94 8.63 0.66
CA ARG A 39 4.74 9.71 0.03
C ARG A 39 6.23 9.61 0.35
N ALA A 40 6.60 9.21 1.57
CA ALA A 40 7.99 9.02 1.95
C ALA A 40 8.64 7.86 1.19
N LEU A 41 7.95 6.73 1.09
CA LEU A 41 8.39 5.58 0.29
C LEU A 41 8.53 5.95 -1.20
N THR A 42 7.51 6.58 -1.78
CA THR A 42 7.56 7.10 -3.16
C THR A 42 8.74 8.05 -3.36
N ALA A 43 9.03 8.94 -2.41
CA ALA A 43 10.18 9.83 -2.52
C ALA A 43 11.53 9.11 -2.43
N GLU A 44 11.64 8.04 -1.62
CA GLU A 44 12.83 7.18 -1.57
C GLU A 44 13.04 6.47 -2.93
N LEU A 45 11.95 5.94 -3.51
CA LEU A 45 11.94 5.27 -4.81
C LEU A 45 12.20 6.22 -6.00
N ALA A 46 11.66 7.44 -5.96
CA ALA A 46 11.78 8.44 -7.03
C ALA A 46 13.10 9.21 -7.02
N SER A 47 13.95 9.02 -6.00
CA SER A 47 15.18 9.82 -5.82
C SER A 47 16.23 9.58 -6.91
N VAL A 48 16.13 8.48 -7.66
CA VAL A 48 16.95 8.13 -8.83
C VAL A 48 16.04 7.41 -9.82
N ALA A 49 16.15 7.69 -11.13
CA ALA A 49 15.42 6.92 -12.14
C ALA A 49 15.79 5.44 -11.98
N PHE A 50 14.78 4.59 -11.74
CA PHE A 50 14.99 3.15 -11.61
C PHE A 50 15.39 2.58 -12.97
N ASP A 51 16.56 1.94 -13.04
CA ASP A 51 17.03 1.21 -14.22
C ASP A 51 16.83 -0.29 -13.99
N PRO A 52 15.86 -0.95 -14.66
CA PRO A 52 15.64 -2.39 -14.52
C PRO A 52 16.83 -3.24 -14.99
N GLY A 53 17.78 -2.67 -15.74
CA GLY A 53 19.01 -3.35 -16.15
C GLY A 53 20.17 -3.23 -15.15
N ASP A 54 19.97 -2.53 -14.03
CA ASP A 54 20.96 -2.35 -12.96
C ASP A 54 20.61 -3.22 -11.75
N ASP A 55 21.43 -4.24 -11.47
CA ASP A 55 21.27 -5.12 -10.31
C ASP A 55 21.31 -4.34 -8.98
N GLU A 56 22.10 -3.26 -8.89
CA GLU A 56 22.17 -2.41 -7.69
C GLU A 56 20.85 -1.65 -7.46
N ALA A 57 20.07 -1.37 -8.52
CA ALA A 57 18.75 -0.78 -8.39
C ALA A 57 17.74 -1.74 -7.75
N TRP A 58 17.79 -3.02 -8.13
CA TRP A 58 16.98 -4.08 -7.53
C TRP A 58 17.30 -4.31 -6.06
N GLU A 59 18.59 -4.37 -5.69
CA GLU A 59 19.02 -4.49 -4.30
C GLU A 59 18.52 -3.29 -3.45
N ARG A 60 18.64 -2.06 -3.97
CA ARG A 60 18.14 -0.86 -3.27
C ARG A 60 16.62 -0.86 -3.09
N LEU A 61 15.87 -1.34 -4.07
CA LEU A 61 14.41 -1.50 -3.96
C LEU A 61 14.05 -2.52 -2.88
N GLU A 62 14.71 -3.69 -2.87
CA GLU A 62 14.49 -4.72 -1.85
C GLU A 62 14.78 -4.18 -0.44
N GLU A 63 15.92 -3.50 -0.25
CA GLU A 63 16.27 -2.89 1.04
C GLU A 63 15.23 -1.86 1.51
N ALA A 64 14.75 -1.00 0.61
CA ALA A 64 13.74 0.01 0.92
C ALA A 64 12.40 -0.62 1.36
N LEU A 65 11.97 -1.70 0.70
CA LEU A 65 10.77 -2.45 1.05
C LEU A 65 10.91 -3.15 2.40
N ILE A 66 12.06 -3.78 2.67
CA ILE A 66 12.33 -4.41 3.97
C ILE A 66 12.33 -3.37 5.10
N ARG A 67 12.95 -2.20 4.88
CA ARG A 67 12.97 -1.09 5.85
C ARG A 67 11.57 -0.52 6.11
N SER A 68 10.66 -0.67 5.15
CA SER A 68 9.28 -0.19 5.23
C SER A 68 8.30 -1.19 5.87
N ASP A 69 8.81 -2.15 6.64
CA ASP A 69 8.02 -3.17 7.34
C ASP A 69 7.18 -4.09 6.43
N VAL A 70 7.57 -4.26 5.15
CA VAL A 70 6.91 -5.22 4.24
C VAL A 70 7.24 -6.67 4.61
N GLY A 71 8.48 -6.90 5.06
CA GLY A 71 8.99 -8.20 5.47
C GLY A 71 9.62 -9.01 4.33
N VAL A 72 10.68 -9.76 4.64
CA VAL A 72 11.54 -10.45 3.66
C VAL A 72 10.77 -11.32 2.66
N PRO A 73 9.84 -12.22 3.06
CA PRO A 73 9.17 -13.10 2.10
C PRO A 73 8.27 -12.35 1.12
N ALA A 74 7.57 -11.32 1.59
CA ALA A 74 6.68 -10.51 0.76
C ALA A 74 7.49 -9.63 -0.19
N THR A 75 8.58 -9.03 0.29
CA THR A 75 9.50 -8.27 -0.55
C THR A 75 10.11 -9.11 -1.66
N ALA A 76 10.64 -10.30 -1.36
CA ALA A 76 11.26 -11.17 -2.36
C ALA A 76 10.27 -11.58 -3.47
N GLU A 77 9.02 -11.88 -3.11
CA GLU A 77 7.96 -12.17 -4.09
C GLU A 77 7.62 -10.95 -4.95
N LEU A 78 7.51 -9.76 -4.36
CA LEU A 78 7.24 -8.53 -5.11
C LEU A 78 8.36 -8.18 -6.10
N VAL A 79 9.61 -8.27 -5.67
CA VAL A 79 10.78 -8.02 -6.53
C VAL A 79 10.80 -9.02 -7.70
N SER A 80 10.62 -10.31 -7.42
CA SER A 80 10.60 -11.35 -8.46
C SER A 80 9.50 -11.11 -9.50
N ARG A 81 8.31 -10.64 -9.09
CA ARG A 81 7.23 -10.29 -10.01
C ARG A 81 7.54 -9.06 -10.86
N LEU A 82 8.13 -8.04 -10.25
CA LEU A 82 8.54 -6.82 -10.95
C LEU A 82 9.63 -7.13 -11.99
N GLU A 83 10.63 -7.92 -11.64
CA GLU A 83 11.66 -8.38 -12.59
C GLU A 83 11.06 -9.15 -13.77
N ALA A 84 10.09 -10.03 -13.50
CA ALA A 84 9.42 -10.82 -14.53
C ALA A 84 8.52 -10.00 -15.47
N ARG A 85 8.06 -8.82 -15.04
CA ARG A 85 7.19 -7.91 -15.81
C ARG A 85 7.91 -7.26 -16.98
N GLY A 86 9.24 -7.05 -16.86
CA GLY A 86 10.07 -6.43 -17.90
C GLY A 86 9.91 -4.91 -17.96
N ASP A 87 8.87 -4.40 -18.63
CA ASP A 87 8.61 -2.95 -18.70
C ASP A 87 7.81 -2.50 -17.46
N LEU A 88 8.44 -1.64 -16.66
CA LEU A 88 7.85 -1.12 -15.43
C LEU A 88 7.12 0.21 -15.64
N GLY A 89 7.40 0.96 -16.72
CA GLY A 89 6.94 2.34 -16.84
C GLY A 89 7.35 3.17 -15.61
N GLU A 90 6.36 3.65 -14.85
CA GLU A 90 6.60 4.24 -13.52
C GLU A 90 6.64 3.12 -12.46
N LEU A 91 7.79 2.96 -11.80
CA LEU A 91 8.03 1.91 -10.80
C LEU A 91 6.94 1.87 -9.72
N GLU A 92 6.44 3.04 -9.28
CA GLU A 92 5.43 3.07 -8.21
C GLU A 92 4.10 2.47 -8.64
N ASN A 93 3.70 2.66 -9.90
CA ASN A 93 2.47 2.08 -10.43
C ASN A 93 2.64 0.57 -10.61
N ALA A 94 3.78 0.13 -11.16
CA ALA A 94 4.07 -1.31 -11.29
C ALA A 94 4.07 -2.01 -9.93
N LEU A 95 4.71 -1.42 -8.93
CA LEU A 95 4.74 -1.95 -7.57
C LEU A 95 3.34 -2.01 -6.95
N ALA A 96 2.51 -0.97 -7.14
CA ALA A 96 1.14 -0.95 -6.63
C ALA A 96 0.30 -2.07 -7.27
N GLU A 97 0.38 -2.24 -8.59
CA GLU A 97 -0.33 -3.29 -9.32
C GLU A 97 0.09 -4.70 -8.85
N GLU A 98 1.40 -4.95 -8.70
CA GLU A 98 1.90 -6.26 -8.24
C GLU A 98 1.53 -6.53 -6.77
N ALA A 99 1.53 -5.50 -5.92
CA ALA A 99 1.06 -5.61 -4.54
C ALA A 99 -0.43 -5.94 -4.48
N GLU A 100 -1.28 -5.25 -5.26
CA GLU A 100 -2.71 -5.57 -5.35
C GLU A 100 -2.94 -6.99 -5.88
N ALA A 101 -2.19 -7.41 -6.90
CA ALA A 101 -2.26 -8.77 -7.43
C ALA A 101 -1.81 -9.83 -6.42
N LEU A 102 -0.82 -9.53 -5.58
CA LEU A 102 -0.33 -10.44 -4.53
C LEU A 102 -1.32 -10.62 -3.38
N PHE A 103 -1.90 -9.53 -2.89
CA PHE A 103 -2.81 -9.56 -1.75
C PHE A 103 -4.27 -9.84 -2.12
N GLY A 104 -4.61 -9.74 -3.41
CA GLY A 104 -5.94 -10.04 -3.92
C GLY A 104 -6.96 -8.94 -3.66
N GLY A 105 -8.23 -9.31 -3.60
CA GLY A 105 -9.32 -8.35 -3.40
C GLY A 105 -9.20 -7.56 -2.08
N PRO A 106 -9.84 -6.38 -1.99
CA PRO A 106 -9.68 -5.48 -0.86
C PRO A 106 -10.07 -6.17 0.46
N PRO A 107 -9.17 -6.17 1.47
CA PRO A 107 -9.46 -6.82 2.74
C PRO A 107 -10.68 -6.17 3.41
N THR A 108 -11.51 -6.99 4.04
CA THR A 108 -12.68 -6.53 4.79
C THR A 108 -12.47 -6.65 6.29
N LEU A 109 -13.04 -5.71 7.03
CA LEU A 109 -13.06 -5.68 8.48
C LEU A 109 -14.46 -5.99 8.99
N ALA A 110 -14.54 -7.00 9.86
CA ALA A 110 -15.78 -7.43 10.49
C ALA A 110 -16.13 -6.52 11.68
N LEU A 111 -16.72 -5.35 11.41
CA LEU A 111 -17.02 -4.33 12.41
C LEU A 111 -18.07 -4.75 13.47
N GLU A 112 -18.90 -5.74 13.15
CA GLU A 112 -19.94 -6.26 14.05
C GLU A 112 -19.50 -7.50 14.83
N ALA A 113 -18.32 -8.05 14.53
CA ALA A 113 -17.80 -9.18 15.28
C ALA A 113 -17.45 -8.73 16.71
N ARG A 114 -17.68 -9.60 17.69
CA ARG A 114 -17.15 -9.35 19.04
C ARG A 114 -15.62 -9.39 18.96
N PRO A 115 -14.92 -8.37 19.50
CA PRO A 115 -13.47 -8.40 19.56
C PRO A 115 -13.02 -9.64 20.33
N SER A 116 -11.97 -10.29 19.84
CA SER A 116 -11.46 -11.56 20.39
C SER A 116 -10.57 -11.37 21.62
N VAL A 117 -10.52 -10.16 22.18
CA VAL A 117 -9.79 -9.81 23.41
C VAL A 117 -10.62 -8.84 24.23
#